data_AF-F3KUP0-F1
#
_entry.id   AF-F3KUP0-F1
#
_cell.length_a   1.000
_cell.length_b   1.000
_cell.length_c   1.000
_cell.angle_alpha   90.00
_cell.angle_beta   90.00
_cell.angle_gamma   90.00
#
_symmetry.space_group_name_H-M   'P 1'
#
loop_
_entity.id
_entity.type
_entity.pdbx_description
1 polymer ?
#
loop_
_entity_poly.entity_id
_entity_poly.type
_entity_poly.pdbx_seq_one_letter_code
_entity_poly.pdbx_strand_id
1 'polypeptide(L)'
;MLPVKIRSLVVELRDRTEKGLITWNYDDENSTVTTDQLRFIFSINYRFDEVEEVGCFNIKHVDKSSRKAHFFSTAQFHGDYELVRTLFDSGQSSNLELDLDF
;
A
#
# COMPACT_ATOMS: atom_id res chain seq x y z
N MET A 1 6.20 13.57 -4.45
CA MET A 1 6.07 12.71 -5.65
C MET A 1 6.91 11.46 -5.48
N LEU A 2 6.35 10.30 -5.82
CA LEU A 2 7.04 9.02 -5.72
C LEU A 2 8.08 8.85 -6.84
N PRO A 3 9.23 8.22 -6.56
CA PRO A 3 10.17 7.82 -7.61
C PRO A 3 9.51 6.86 -8.61
N VAL A 4 9.86 6.99 -9.90
CA VAL A 4 9.26 6.23 -11.01
C VAL A 4 9.20 4.72 -10.73
N LYS A 5 10.28 4.14 -10.20
CA LYS A 5 10.33 2.70 -9.88
C LYS A 5 9.30 2.28 -8.83
N ILE A 6 9.07 3.11 -7.82
CA ILE A 6 8.08 2.83 -6.77
C ILE A 6 6.67 3.01 -7.31
N ARG A 7 6.45 4.05 -8.14
CA ARG A 7 5.17 4.23 -8.82
C ARG A 7 4.81 3.03 -9.70
N SER A 8 5.76 2.52 -10.50
CA SER A 8 5.54 1.31 -11.31
C SER A 8 5.25 0.08 -10.45
N LEU A 9 5.96 -0.08 -9.33
CA LEU A 9 5.70 -1.17 -8.38
C LEU A 9 4.28 -1.09 -7.80
N VAL A 10 3.81 0.10 -7.41
CA VAL A 10 2.46 0.30 -6.87
C VAL A 10 1.39 -0.07 -7.91
N VAL A 11 1.57 0.32 -9.18
CA VAL A 11 0.66 -0.08 -10.27
C VAL A 11 0.61 -1.60 -10.43
N GLU A 12 1.77 -2.25 -10.49
CA GLU A 12 1.86 -3.72 -10.63
C GLU A 12 1.22 -4.45 -9.44
N LEU A 13 1.47 -3.97 -8.22
CA LEU A 13 0.88 -4.56 -7.01
C LEU A 13 -0.64 -4.41 -7.01
N ARG A 14 -1.18 -3.27 -7.46
CA ARG A 14 -2.63 -3.05 -7.58
C ARG A 14 -3.25 -4.02 -8.57
N ASP A 15 -2.72 -4.07 -9.78
CA ASP A 15 -3.25 -4.94 -10.84
C ASP A 15 -3.21 -6.43 -10.44
N ARG A 16 -2.18 -6.84 -9.68
CA ARG A 16 -2.10 -8.21 -9.14
C ARG A 16 -3.06 -8.45 -7.97
N THR A 17 -3.32 -7.44 -7.14
CA THR A 17 -4.28 -7.53 -6.03
C THR A 17 -5.71 -7.66 -6.55
N GLU A 18 -6.09 -6.84 -7.52
CA GLU A 18 -7.42 -6.87 -8.16
C GLU A 18 -7.69 -8.21 -8.88
N LYS A 19 -6.64 -8.92 -9.31
CA LYS A 19 -6.71 -10.27 -9.90
C LYS A 19 -6.67 -11.40 -8.87
N GLY A 20 -6.58 -11.10 -7.57
CA GLY A 20 -6.46 -12.09 -6.50
C GLY A 20 -5.11 -12.83 -6.47
N LEU A 21 -4.06 -12.28 -7.09
CA LEU A 21 -2.72 -12.90 -7.18
C LEU A 21 -1.79 -12.54 -6.02
N ILE A 22 -2.24 -11.65 -5.14
CA ILE A 22 -1.50 -11.18 -3.97
C ILE A 22 -2.46 -11.16 -2.79
N THR A 23 -2.01 -11.70 -1.67
CA THR A 23 -2.68 -11.56 -0.38
C THR A 23 -2.05 -10.42 0.40
N TRP A 24 -2.89 -9.68 1.12
CA TRP A 24 -2.51 -8.63 2.03
C TRP A 24 -2.91 -8.98 3.45
N ASN A 25 -2.08 -8.60 4.40
CA ASN A 25 -2.44 -8.53 5.81
C ASN A 25 -2.81 -7.09 6.14
N TYR A 26 -4.02 -6.88 6.62
CA TYR A 26 -4.48 -5.57 7.10
C TYR A 26 -4.38 -5.53 8.63
N ASP A 27 -3.73 -4.49 9.13
CA ASP A 27 -3.61 -4.13 10.53
C ASP A 27 -4.44 -2.85 10.73
N ASP A 28 -5.59 -2.99 11.39
CA ASP A 28 -6.57 -1.93 11.59
C ASP A 28 -6.09 -0.89 12.61
N GLU A 29 -5.48 -1.34 13.71
CA GLU A 29 -4.89 -0.49 14.75
C GLU A 29 -3.89 0.50 14.16
N ASN A 30 -3.06 0.03 13.22
CA ASN A 30 -2.02 0.85 12.59
C ASN A 30 -2.41 1.34 11.19
N SER A 31 -3.64 1.09 10.73
CA SER A 31 -4.08 1.43 9.37
C SER A 31 -3.05 1.09 8.29
N THR A 32 -2.55 -0.15 8.33
CA THR A 32 -1.43 -0.62 7.52
C THR A 32 -1.79 -1.88 6.75
N VAL A 33 -1.57 -1.86 5.43
CA VAL A 33 -1.62 -3.07 4.60
C VAL A 33 -0.19 -3.53 4.31
N THR A 34 0.08 -4.83 4.48
CA THR A 34 1.38 -5.43 4.19
C THR A 34 1.23 -6.67 3.33
N THR A 35 2.06 -6.79 2.30
CA THR A 35 2.22 -8.04 1.56
C THR A 35 3.65 -8.53 1.67
N ASP A 36 3.79 -9.83 1.95
CA ASP A 36 5.08 -10.50 1.98
C ASP A 36 5.32 -11.28 0.68
N GLN A 37 6.19 -10.76 -0.18
CA GLN A 37 6.56 -11.38 -1.44
C GLN A 37 7.88 -12.15 -1.30
N LEU A 38 8.16 -13.03 -2.26
CA LEU A 38 9.36 -13.88 -2.23
C LEU A 38 10.67 -13.07 -2.06
N ARG A 39 10.75 -11.89 -2.70
CA ARG A 39 11.97 -11.05 -2.73
C ARG A 39 11.91 -9.81 -1.85
N PHE A 40 10.73 -9.38 -1.42
CA PHE A 40 10.56 -8.14 -0.68
C PHE A 40 9.32 -8.18 0.21
N ILE A 41 9.30 -7.30 1.21
CA ILE A 41 8.09 -6.97 1.98
C ILE A 41 7.68 -5.55 1.56
N PHE A 42 6.39 -5.35 1.29
CA PHE A 42 5.86 -4.05 0.94
C PHE A 42 4.70 -3.70 1.85
N SER A 43 4.79 -2.53 2.48
CA SER A 43 3.77 -2.03 3.41
C SER A 43 3.36 -0.62 3.03
N ILE A 44 2.06 -0.34 3.17
CA ILE A 44 1.48 0.98 3.03
C ILE A 44 0.73 1.30 4.31
N ASN A 45 1.08 2.41 4.94
CA ASN A 45 0.42 2.93 6.13
C ASN A 45 -0.30 4.24 5.77
N TYR A 46 -1.56 4.36 6.17
CA TYR A 46 -2.27 5.63 6.15
C TYR A 46 -2.03 6.40 7.45
N ARG A 47 -1.84 7.71 7.33
CA ARG A 47 -1.76 8.64 8.46
C ARG A 47 -2.34 10.00 8.08
N PHE A 48 -3.04 10.63 9.00
CA PHE A 48 -3.39 12.05 8.90
C PHE A 48 -2.25 12.91 9.48
N ASP A 49 -1.77 13.88 8.71
CA ASP A 49 -0.83 14.89 9.20
C ASP A 49 -1.65 16.01 9.88
N GLU A 50 -1.52 16.14 11.20
CA GLU A 50 -2.27 17.12 11.98
C GLU A 50 -1.77 18.56 11.82
N VAL A 51 -0.54 18.76 11.31
CA VAL A 51 0.03 20.09 11.11
C VAL A 51 -0.44 20.68 9.80
N GLU A 52 -0.32 19.88 8.73
CA GLU A 52 -0.72 20.29 7.38
C GLU A 52 -2.20 19.98 7.08
N GLU A 53 -2.88 19.28 8.00
CA GLU A 53 -4.28 18.85 7.92
C GLU A 53 -4.60 18.04 6.64
N VAL A 54 -3.69 17.15 6.25
CA VAL A 54 -3.81 16.35 5.03
C VAL A 54 -3.58 14.86 5.25
N GLY A 55 -4.28 14.05 4.44
CA GLY A 55 -4.02 12.62 4.37
C GLY A 55 -2.65 12.31 3.74
N CYS A 56 -1.92 11.39 4.34
CA CYS A 56 -0.61 10.92 3.89
C CYS A 56 -0.56 9.39 3.84
N PHE A 57 0.06 8.85 2.80
CA PHE A 57 0.44 7.45 2.73
C PHE A 57 1.96 7.31 2.86
N ASN A 58 2.38 6.45 3.77
CA ASN A 58 3.77 6.05 3.96
C ASN A 58 3.99 4.65 3.38
N ILE A 59 5.00 4.52 2.52
CA ILE A 59 5.37 3.27 1.88
C ILE A 59 6.69 2.80 2.47
N LYS A 60 6.73 1.54 2.89
CA LYS A 60 7.95 0.84 3.30
C LYS A 60 8.18 -0.34 2.36
N HIS A 61 9.31 -0.33 1.67
CA HIS A 61 9.78 -1.45 0.85
C HIS A 61 11.05 -2.04 1.48
N VAL A 62 10.99 -3.30 1.88
CA VAL A 62 12.14 -4.03 2.42
C VAL A 62 12.61 -5.06 1.40
N ASP A 63 13.80 -4.88 0.85
CA ASP A 63 14.43 -5.88 0.00
C ASP A 63 15.01 -7.01 0.88
N LYS A 64 14.55 -8.25 0.69
CA LYS A 64 14.95 -9.38 1.54
C LYS A 64 16.40 -9.81 1.30
N SER A 65 16.92 -9.62 0.09
CA SER A 65 18.28 -10.05 -0.29
C SER A 65 19.35 -9.16 0.35
N SER A 66 19.11 -7.85 0.35
CA SER A 66 20.03 -6.84 0.89
C SER A 66 19.67 -6.44 2.33
N ARG A 67 18.50 -6.85 2.83
CA ARG A 67 17.90 -6.42 4.11
C ARG A 67 17.78 -4.91 4.26
N LYS A 68 17.73 -4.18 3.14
CA LYS A 68 17.59 -2.72 3.14
C LYS A 68 16.11 -2.33 3.11
N ALA A 69 15.76 -1.39 3.98
CA ALA A 69 14.46 -0.75 3.98
C ALA A 69 14.55 0.61 3.25
N HIS A 70 13.60 0.85 2.36
CA HIS A 70 13.39 2.11 1.68
C HIS A 70 12.03 2.68 2.07
N PHE A 71 11.99 3.98 2.36
CA PHE A 71 10.80 4.68 2.81
C PHE A 71 10.45 5.77 1.82
N PHE A 72 9.16 5.87 1.51
CA PHE A 72 8.61 6.89 0.61
C PHE A 72 7.28 7.37 1.18
N SER A 73 6.83 8.55 0.74
CA SER A 73 5.52 9.06 1.12
C SER A 73 4.88 9.86 0.01
N THR A 74 3.56 9.94 0.07
CA THR A 74 2.76 10.83 -0.78
C THR A 74 1.61 11.42 0.03
N ALA A 75 1.34 12.72 -0.15
CA ALA A 75 0.30 13.47 0.54
C ALA A 75 -0.85 13.76 -0.43
N GLN A 76 -2.02 14.11 0.11
CA GLN A 76 -3.28 14.28 -0.63
C GLN A 76 -3.19 15.16 -1.88
N PHE A 77 -2.33 16.20 -1.87
CA PHE A 77 -2.16 17.11 -3.01
C PHE A 77 -1.15 16.61 -4.07
N HIS A 78 -0.45 15.51 -3.83
CA HIS A 78 0.47 14.92 -4.80
C HIS A 78 -0.27 13.99 -5.77
N GLY A 79 0.06 14.05 -7.06
CA GLY A 79 -0.59 13.24 -8.09
C GLY A 79 -0.46 11.71 -7.94
N ASP A 80 0.46 11.24 -7.09
CA ASP A 80 0.63 9.81 -6.79
C ASP A 80 -0.28 9.33 -5.65
N TYR A 81 -0.99 10.23 -4.95
CA TYR A 81 -1.81 9.90 -3.79
C TYR A 81 -2.93 8.93 -4.12
N GLU A 82 -3.73 9.24 -5.14
CA GLU A 82 -4.86 8.39 -5.57
C GLU A 82 -4.40 7.00 -6.01
N LEU A 83 -3.23 6.91 -6.62
CA LEU A 83 -2.64 5.62 -7.00
C LEU A 83 -2.32 4.76 -5.77
N VAL A 84 -1.77 5.35 -4.71
CA VAL A 84 -1.45 4.62 -3.48
C VAL A 84 -2.74 4.30 -2.71
N ARG A 85 -3.70 5.23 -2.67
CA ARG A 85 -5.01 5.04 -2.05
C ARG A 85 -5.75 3.85 -2.63
N THR A 86 -5.83 3.75 -3.96
CA THR A 86 -6.53 2.64 -4.63
C THR A 86 -5.89 1.28 -4.36
N LEU A 87 -4.56 1.21 -4.28
CA LEU A 87 -3.87 -0.01 -3.84
C LEU A 87 -4.16 -0.32 -2.36
N PHE A 88 -4.10 0.69 -1.49
CA PHE A 88 -4.39 0.52 -0.07
C PHE A 88 -5.80 -0.02 0.14
N ASP A 89 -6.79 0.57 -0.53
CA ASP A 89 -8.20 0.18 -0.52
C ASP A 89 -8.39 -1.27 -0.98
N SER A 90 -7.74 -1.64 -2.08
CA SER A 90 -7.77 -3.02 -2.58
C SER A 90 -7.12 -3.99 -1.58
N GLY A 91 -6.01 -3.57 -0.95
CA GLY A 91 -5.28 -4.32 0.05
C GLY A 91 -6.11 -4.58 1.31
N GLN A 92 -6.79 -3.56 1.85
CA GLN A 92 -7.64 -3.73 3.04
C GLN A 92 -8.85 -4.61 2.76
N SER A 93 -9.41 -4.57 1.54
CA SER A 93 -10.55 -5.42 1.18
C SER A 93 -10.17 -6.86 0.82
N SER A 94 -8.88 -7.21 0.72
CA SER A 94 -8.43 -8.51 0.21
C SER A 94 -8.99 -9.72 0.95
N ASN A 95 -9.23 -9.57 2.26
CA ASN A 95 -9.75 -10.62 3.14
C ASN A 95 -11.18 -10.33 3.60
N LEU A 96 -11.86 -9.35 2.97
CA LEU A 96 -13.24 -9.04 3.27
C LEU A 96 -14.13 -10.05 2.56
N GLU A 97 -14.54 -11.11 3.27
CA GLU A 97 -15.60 -12.00 2.79
C GLU A 97 -16.94 -11.26 2.89
N LEU A 98 -17.47 -10.84 1.75
CA LEU A 98 -18.83 -10.33 1.66
C LEU A 98 -19.75 -11.55 1.58
N ASP A 99 -20.46 -11.85 2.67
CA ASP A 99 -21.51 -12.87 2.69
C ASP A 99 -22.66 -12.37 1.79
N LEU A 100 -22.55 -12.70 0.50
CA LEU A 100 -23.58 -12.42 -0.48
C LEU A 100 -24.57 -13.59 -0.45
N ASP A 101 -25.39 -13.61 0.59
CA ASP A 101 -26.59 -14.45 0.63
C ASP A 101 -27.50 -14.07 -0.56
N PHE A 102 -27.66 -14.98 -1.52
CA PHE A 102 -28.62 -14.90 -2.62
C PHE A 102 -29.93 -15.60 -2.25
#